data_AF-A0A1A8Q2F9-F1
#
_entry.id   AF-A0A1A8Q2F9-F1
#
_cell.length_a   1.000
_cell.length_b   1.000
_cell.length_c   1.000
_cell.angle_alpha   90.00
_cell.angle_beta   90.00
_cell.angle_gamma   90.00
#
_symmetry.space_group_name_H-M   'P 1'
#
loop_
_entity.id
_entity.type
_entity.pdbx_description
1 polymer ?
#
loop_
_entity_poly.entity_id
_entity_poly.type
_entity_poly.pdbx_seq_one_letter_code
_entity_poly.pdbx_strand_id
1 'polypeptide(L)'
;DLLRGDTDPYKLLADPVVADVARKHRKSPAQVLLRYHVQQGIAVIPKSDKPHHILENTKIFDFSLSDEDMNTLRGLDRRWKACVIDEIKTHPYYPFE
;
A
#
# COMPACT_ATOMS: atom_id res chain seq x y z
N ASP A 1 0.50 -3.10 -20.93
CA ASP A 1 -0.24 -2.27 -19.95
C ASP A 1 0.64 -2.13 -18.71
N LEU A 2 1.22 -0.94 -18.48
CA LEU A 2 2.31 -0.74 -17.50
C LEU A 2 1.85 -0.86 -16.03
N LEU A 3 0.54 -0.83 -15.80
CA LEU A 3 -0.07 -0.88 -14.48
C LEU A 3 -0.77 -2.21 -14.28
N ARG A 4 -0.16 -3.11 -13.50
CA ARG A 4 -0.81 -4.34 -13.01
C ARG A 4 -1.68 -4.10 -11.78
N GLY A 5 -2.06 -2.85 -11.50
CA GLY A 5 -2.84 -2.48 -10.31
C GLY A 5 -4.18 -3.22 -10.24
N ASP A 6 -4.88 -3.34 -11.37
CA ASP A 6 -6.15 -4.06 -11.45
C ASP A 6 -5.98 -5.60 -11.42
N THR A 7 -4.75 -6.09 -11.53
CA THR A 7 -4.40 -7.52 -11.47
C THR A 7 -3.66 -7.90 -10.20
N ASP A 8 -3.68 -7.04 -9.16
CA ASP A 8 -3.18 -7.39 -7.82
C ASP A 8 -3.92 -8.66 -7.32
N PRO A 9 -3.23 -9.82 -7.24
CA PRO A 9 -3.87 -11.05 -6.80
C PRO A 9 -4.12 -11.05 -5.29
N TYR A 10 -3.48 -10.15 -4.54
CA TYR A 10 -3.57 -10.06 -3.09
C TYR A 10 -4.63 -9.07 -2.63
N LYS A 11 -5.02 -8.11 -3.49
CA LYS A 11 -6.06 -7.11 -3.25
C LYS A 11 -5.91 -6.46 -1.87
N LEU A 12 -4.79 -5.79 -1.62
CA LEU A 12 -4.41 -5.30 -0.27
C LEU A 12 -5.50 -4.48 0.45
N LEU A 13 -6.29 -3.69 -0.28
CA LEU A 13 -7.41 -2.92 0.31
C LEU A 13 -8.54 -3.80 0.89
N ALA A 14 -8.62 -5.06 0.48
CA ALA A 14 -9.57 -6.07 0.93
C ALA A 14 -8.90 -7.21 1.73
N ASP A 15 -7.60 -7.10 2.02
CA ASP A 15 -6.88 -8.11 2.81
C ASP A 15 -7.41 -8.11 4.26
N PRO A 16 -7.77 -9.29 4.82
CA PRO A 16 -8.36 -9.37 6.15
C PRO A 16 -7.42 -8.87 7.25
N VAL A 17 -6.10 -9.03 7.10
CA VAL A 17 -5.11 -8.53 8.07
C VAL A 17 -5.12 -7.00 8.08
N VAL A 18 -5.19 -6.37 6.90
CA VAL A 18 -5.28 -4.91 6.79
C VAL A 18 -6.62 -4.43 7.38
N ALA A 19 -7.71 -5.13 7.10
CA ALA A 19 -9.03 -4.80 7.63
C ALA A 19 -9.10 -4.88 9.16
N ASP A 20 -8.45 -5.88 9.78
CA ASP A 20 -8.39 -6.01 11.23
C ASP A 20 -7.59 -4.88 11.90
N VAL A 21 -6.44 -4.51 11.33
CA VAL A 21 -5.66 -3.36 11.80
C VAL A 21 -6.49 -2.07 11.62
N ALA A 22 -7.15 -1.89 10.49
CA ALA A 22 -8.01 -0.73 10.22
C ALA A 22 -9.14 -0.60 11.26
N ARG A 23 -9.79 -1.72 11.60
CA ARG A 23 -10.82 -1.78 12.64
C ARG A 23 -10.27 -1.40 14.01
N LYS A 24 -9.10 -1.89 14.42
CA LYS A 24 -8.43 -1.55 15.70
C LYS A 24 -8.24 -0.04 15.85
N HIS A 25 -7.92 0.65 14.75
CA HIS A 25 -7.65 2.09 14.74
C HIS A 25 -8.85 2.96 14.37
N ARG A 26 -10.00 2.37 14.03
CA ARG A 26 -11.19 3.06 13.47
C ARG A 26 -10.85 3.89 12.22
N LYS A 27 -10.08 3.29 11.33
CA LYS A 27 -9.61 3.87 10.06
C LYS A 27 -10.03 2.99 8.89
N SER A 28 -9.87 3.48 7.67
CA SER A 28 -10.03 2.65 6.47
C SER A 28 -8.76 1.82 6.19
N PRO A 29 -8.86 0.72 5.43
CA PRO A 29 -7.70 -0.02 4.95
C PRO A 29 -6.70 0.85 4.20
N ALA A 30 -7.18 1.81 3.39
CA ALA A 30 -6.33 2.75 2.66
C ALA A 30 -5.50 3.63 3.61
N GLN A 31 -6.13 4.18 4.66
CA GLN A 31 -5.43 4.98 5.66
C GLN A 31 -4.36 4.19 6.41
N VAL A 32 -4.63 2.92 6.74
CA VAL A 32 -3.64 2.04 7.39
C VAL A 32 -2.43 1.79 6.49
N LEU A 33 -2.65 1.46 5.22
CA LEU A 33 -1.57 1.23 4.26
C LEU A 33 -0.72 2.48 4.03
N LEU A 34 -1.36 3.66 3.93
CA LEU A 34 -0.65 4.92 3.81
C LEU A 34 0.15 5.25 5.09
N ARG A 35 -0.47 5.07 6.26
CA ARG A 35 0.20 5.29 7.55
C ARG A 35 1.39 4.37 7.74
N TYR A 36 1.28 3.10 7.32
CA TYR A 36 2.36 2.12 7.41
C TYR A 36 3.64 2.60 6.71
N HIS A 37 3.54 3.13 5.50
CA HIS A 37 4.70 3.65 4.79
C HIS A 37 5.23 4.95 5.41
N VAL A 38 4.35 5.90 5.72
CA VAL A 38 4.74 7.19 6.30
C VAL A 38 5.42 7.03 7.66
N GLN A 39 4.95 6.11 8.50
CA GLN A 39 5.55 5.85 9.82
C GLN A 39 6.97 5.25 9.73
N GLN A 40 7.34 4.67 8.59
CA GLN A 40 8.70 4.20 8.29
C GLN A 40 9.59 5.31 7.68
N GLY A 41 9.08 6.53 7.54
CA GLY A 41 9.78 7.62 6.87
C GLY A 41 9.71 7.58 5.35
N ILE A 42 8.80 6.77 4.78
CA ILE A 42 8.63 6.63 3.32
C ILE A 42 7.50 7.56 2.85
N ALA A 43 7.80 8.45 1.91
CA ALA A 43 6.79 9.30 1.28
C ALA A 43 5.83 8.48 0.41
N VAL A 44 4.55 8.86 0.39
CA VAL A 44 3.49 8.18 -0.37
C VAL A 44 2.79 9.13 -1.35
N ILE A 45 2.33 8.60 -2.49
CA ILE A 45 1.68 9.36 -3.57
C ILE A 45 0.35 8.70 -4.01
N PRO A 46 -0.66 8.58 -3.13
CA PRO A 46 -1.93 7.93 -3.50
C PRO A 46 -2.68 8.71 -4.59
N LYS A 47 -3.06 8.01 -5.67
CA LYS A 47 -3.93 8.56 -6.71
C LYS A 47 -5.41 8.35 -6.35
N SER A 48 -6.21 9.41 -6.43
CA SER A 48 -7.67 9.30 -6.47
C SER A 48 -8.28 10.47 -7.23
N ASP A 49 -9.42 10.22 -7.88
CA ASP A 49 -10.29 11.22 -8.52
C ASP A 49 -11.59 11.44 -7.71
N LYS A 50 -11.81 10.64 -6.65
CA LYS A 50 -13.00 10.74 -5.79
C LYS A 50 -12.71 11.71 -4.64
N PRO A 51 -13.44 12.85 -4.53
CA PRO A 51 -13.15 13.87 -3.52
C PRO A 51 -13.10 13.36 -2.07
N HIS A 52 -13.98 12.43 -1.72
CA HIS A 52 -14.00 11.84 -0.37
C HIS A 52 -12.76 10.99 -0.08
N HIS A 53 -12.26 10.22 -1.05
CA HIS A 53 -11.00 9.47 -0.90
C HIS A 53 -9.79 10.40 -0.82
N ILE A 54 -9.76 11.48 -1.62
CA ILE A 54 -8.68 12.47 -1.54
C ILE A 54 -8.60 13.03 -0.12
N LEU A 55 -9.74 13.45 0.45
CA LEU A 55 -9.80 13.96 1.82
C LEU A 55 -9.48 12.87 2.87
N GLU A 56 -9.94 11.64 2.66
CA GLU A 56 -9.68 10.53 3.57
C GLU A 56 -8.18 10.19 3.65
N ASN A 57 -7.50 10.16 2.50
CA ASN A 57 -6.08 9.84 2.37
C ASN A 57 -5.15 10.85 3.05
N THR A 58 -5.62 12.08 3.33
CA THR A 58 -4.82 13.06 4.09
C THR A 58 -4.91 12.86 5.61
N LYS A 59 -5.94 12.15 6.09
CA LYS A 59 -6.21 11.93 7.53
C LYS A 59 -5.43 10.73 8.09
N ILE A 60 -4.11 10.76 7.89
CA ILE A 60 -3.17 9.69 8.28
C ILE A 60 -2.16 10.13 9.35
N PHE A 61 -2.28 11.36 9.85
CA PHE A 61 -1.36 11.95 10.83
C PHE A 61 -1.96 12.06 12.24
N ASP A 62 -3.25 11.75 12.39
CA ASP A 62 -4.00 11.79 13.64
C ASP A 62 -4.00 10.44 14.39
N PHE A 63 -3.25 9.45 13.90
CA PHE A 63 -3.07 8.15 14.56
C PHE A 63 -1.68 7.57 14.27
N SER A 64 -1.31 6.52 15.01
CA SER A 64 -0.07 5.76 14.80
C SER A 64 -0.35 4.27 14.91
N LEU A 65 0.44 3.47 14.19
CA LEU A 65 0.37 2.02 14.26
C LEU A 65 1.29 1.53 15.39
N SER A 66 0.84 0.56 16.18
CA SER A 66 1.69 -0.06 17.20
C SER A 66 2.78 -0.92 16.54
N ASP A 67 3.85 -1.24 17.28
CA ASP A 67 4.92 -2.12 16.76
C ASP A 67 4.38 -3.49 16.33
N GLU A 68 3.38 -4.00 17.06
CA GLU A 68 2.67 -5.22 16.69
C GLU A 68 1.93 -5.08 15.34
N ASP A 69 1.21 -3.98 15.12
CA ASP A 69 0.52 -3.73 13.85
C ASP A 69 1.53 -3.56 12.71
N MET A 70 2.64 -2.85 12.95
CA MET A 70 3.72 -2.66 11.99
C MET A 70 4.34 -4.00 11.58
N ASN A 71 4.60 -4.89 12.54
CA ASN A 71 5.14 -6.23 12.29
C ASN A 71 4.12 -7.11 11.55
N THR A 72 2.85 -7.01 11.91
CA THR A 72 1.74 -7.74 11.27
C THR A 72 1.63 -7.37 9.79
N LEU A 73 1.61 -6.07 9.47
CA LEU A 73 1.56 -5.57 8.09
C LEU A 73 2.83 -5.91 7.30
N ARG A 74 4.00 -5.90 7.95
CA ARG A 74 5.26 -6.35 7.34
C ARG A 74 5.19 -7.82 6.91
N GLY A 75 4.49 -8.66 7.65
CA GLY A 75 4.25 -10.07 7.33
C GLY A 75 3.42 -10.30 6.05
N LEU A 76 2.86 -9.25 5.45
CA LEU A 76 2.14 -9.32 4.18
C LEU A 76 3.06 -9.25 2.95
N ASP A 77 4.37 -9.07 3.09
CA ASP A 77 5.27 -9.08 1.93
C ASP A 77 5.19 -10.41 1.17
N ARG A 78 4.96 -10.31 -0.15
CA ARG A 78 4.89 -11.44 -1.10
C ARG A 78 5.87 -11.29 -2.27
N ARG A 79 6.81 -10.33 -2.19
CA ARG A 79 7.74 -9.98 -3.28
C ARG A 79 7.07 -9.61 -4.61
N TRP A 80 5.79 -9.25 -4.56
CA TRP A 80 5.02 -8.87 -5.73
C TRP A 80 5.23 -7.40 -6.08
N LYS A 81 5.32 -7.11 -7.37
CA LYS A 81 5.56 -5.76 -7.90
C LYS A 81 4.40 -5.37 -8.80
N ALA A 82 3.72 -4.26 -8.48
CA ALA A 82 2.62 -3.73 -9.28
C ALA A 82 3.07 -3.10 -10.61
N CYS A 83 4.31 -2.60 -10.66
CA CYS A 83 4.91 -1.98 -11.84
C CYS A 83 6.13 -2.82 -12.26
N VAL A 84 5.95 -3.60 -13.32
CA VAL A 84 7.01 -4.36 -13.99
C VAL A 84 6.83 -4.11 -15.48
N ILE A 85 7.92 -3.77 -16.16
CA ILE A 85 7.91 -3.49 -17.60
C ILE A 85 8.52 -4.70 -18.29
N ASP A 86 7.71 -5.71 -18.58
CA ASP A 86 8.20 -6.97 -19.16
C ASP A 86 8.79 -6.76 -20.56
N GLU A 87 8.29 -5.75 -21.28
CA GLU A 87 8.69 -5.41 -22.64
C GLU A 87 10.16 -4.99 -22.77
N ILE A 88 10.78 -4.56 -21.66
CA ILE A 88 12.19 -4.10 -21.63
C ILE A 88 13.09 -5.00 -20.78
N LYS A 89 12.68 -6.24 -20.49
CA LYS A 89 13.49 -7.18 -19.68
C LYS A 89 14.87 -7.44 -20.24
N THR A 90 15.06 -7.33 -21.55
CA THR A 90 16.37 -7.53 -22.20
C THR A 90 17.25 -6.29 -22.18
N HIS A 91 16.77 -5.16 -21.64
CA HIS A 91 17.55 -3.94 -21.55
C HIS A 91 18.70 -4.11 -20.53
N PRO A 92 19.93 -3.67 -20.85
CA PRO A 92 21.10 -3.87 -19.98
C PRO A 92 20.99 -3.22 -18.60
N TYR A 93 20.04 -2.30 -18.41
CA TYR A 93 19.76 -1.61 -17.15
C TYR A 93 18.38 -1.95 -16.59
N TYR A 94 17.84 -3.14 -16.89
CA TYR A 94 16.57 -3.57 -16.34
C TYR A 94 16.66 -3.68 -14.81
N PRO A 95 15.80 -2.98 -14.03
CA PRO A 95 16.01 -2.82 -12.59
C PRO A 95 15.44 -3.96 -11.73
N PHE A 96 14.81 -4.98 -12.32
CA PHE A 96 14.05 -6.00 -11.61
C PHE A 96 14.55 -7.44 -11.86
N GLU A 97 15.84 -7.61 -12.15
CA GLU A 97 16.50 -8.93 -12.13
C GLU A 97 16.30 -9.64 -10.77
#